data_AF-A0A2W6PP48-F1
#
_entry.id   AF-A0A2W6PP48-F1
#
_cell.length_a   1.000
_cell.length_b   1.000
_cell.length_c   1.000
_cell.angle_alpha   90.00
_cell.angle_beta   90.00
_cell.angle_gamma   90.00
#
_symmetry.space_group_name_H-M   'P 1'
#
loop_
_entity.id
_entity.type
_entity.pdbx_description
1 polymer ?
#
loop_
_entity_poly.entity_id
_entity_poly.type
_entity_poly.pdbx_seq_one_letter_code
_entity_poly.pdbx_strand_id
1 'polypeptide(L)'
;MRELNYPYNPNKATYKNAFGQILGELELKKGLNKLPLTQDGEYYEDSFKNVFFVYKGEGILDFSDAKKAYDFSTLPFLVLDYALLNKENLEDRLIKEFLEVYEININKGFVYLAPTNFLELDLKLTQGEE
;
A
#
# COMPACT_ATOMS: atom_id res chain seq x y z
N MET A 1 -13.06 -1.27 -3.01
CA MET A 1 -13.20 -1.45 -1.55
C MET A 1 -12.50 -2.74 -1.17
N ARG A 2 -11.89 -2.81 0.02
CA ARG A 2 -11.18 -3.98 0.54
C ARG A 2 -11.51 -4.18 2.02
N GLU A 3 -11.40 -5.42 2.50
CA GLU A 3 -11.58 -5.74 3.91
C GLU A 3 -10.24 -5.60 4.67
N LEU A 4 -10.25 -4.81 5.74
CA LEU A 4 -9.14 -4.59 6.66
C LEU A 4 -9.42 -5.30 7.99
N ASN A 5 -8.47 -6.11 8.46
CA ASN A 5 -8.51 -6.75 9.77
C ASN A 5 -7.96 -5.81 10.86
N TYR A 6 -8.84 -5.06 11.52
CA TYR A 6 -8.51 -4.04 12.50
C TYR A 6 -8.38 -4.62 13.93
N PRO A 7 -7.21 -4.49 14.59
CA PRO A 7 -6.95 -5.20 15.85
C PRO A 7 -7.45 -4.47 17.10
N TYR A 8 -7.74 -3.17 17.02
CA TYR A 8 -8.11 -2.36 18.18
C TYR A 8 -9.62 -2.39 18.47
N ASN A 9 -9.98 -1.81 19.61
CA ASN A 9 -11.37 -1.66 20.01
C ASN A 9 -12.13 -0.75 19.02
N PRO A 10 -13.43 -0.97 18.82
CA PRO A 10 -14.24 -0.16 17.93
C PRO A 10 -14.11 1.34 18.23
N ASN A 11 -13.93 2.14 17.19
CA ASN A 11 -13.76 3.59 17.28
C ASN A 11 -14.09 4.26 15.94
N LYS A 12 -13.86 5.56 15.83
CA LYS A 12 -14.06 6.31 14.57
C LYS A 12 -12.74 6.50 13.85
N ALA A 13 -12.78 6.34 12.53
CA ALA A 13 -11.71 6.75 11.64
C ALA A 13 -12.15 7.89 10.73
N THR A 14 -11.24 8.82 10.53
CA THR A 14 -11.38 9.92 9.57
C THR A 14 -10.61 9.54 8.31
N TYR A 15 -11.25 9.68 7.16
CA TYR A 15 -10.64 9.53 5.85
C TYR A 15 -10.15 10.89 5.39
N LYS A 16 -8.85 11.02 5.11
CA LYS A 16 -8.21 12.29 4.77
C LYS A 16 -7.45 12.18 3.45
N ASN A 17 -7.33 13.30 2.74
CA ASN A 17 -6.43 13.41 1.59
C ASN A 17 -4.98 13.70 2.02
N ALA A 18 -4.06 13.76 1.05
CA ALA A 18 -2.65 14.08 1.28
C ALA A 18 -2.41 15.43 1.97
N PHE A 19 -3.36 16.38 1.85
CA PHE A 19 -3.29 17.70 2.49
C PHE A 19 -3.93 17.73 3.90
N GLY A 20 -4.42 16.59 4.40
CA GLY A 20 -5.08 16.47 5.70
C GLY A 20 -6.52 16.96 5.75
N GLN A 21 -7.14 17.26 4.59
CA GLN A 21 -8.56 17.58 4.54
C GLN A 21 -9.38 16.31 4.74
N ILE A 22 -10.41 16.39 5.59
CA ILE A 22 -11.31 15.28 5.88
C ILE A 22 -12.25 15.10 4.68
N LEU A 23 -12.14 13.94 4.04
CA LEU A 23 -13.00 13.50 2.94
C LEU A 23 -14.23 12.74 3.46
N GLY A 24 -14.13 12.15 4.66
CA GLY A 24 -15.25 11.45 5.29
C GLY A 24 -14.89 10.88 6.66
N GLU A 25 -15.89 10.32 7.32
CA GLU A 25 -15.76 9.67 8.62
C GLU A 25 -16.50 8.33 8.59
N LEU A 26 -15.97 7.34 9.30
CA LEU A 26 -16.56 6.02 9.41
C LEU A 26 -16.29 5.39 10.77
N GLU A 27 -17.10 4.40 11.11
CA GLU A 27 -16.92 3.59 12.31
C GLU A 27 -16.11 2.34 11.98
N LEU A 28 -15.03 2.13 12.72
CA LEU A 28 -14.24 0.90 12.72
C LEU A 28 -14.74 -0.02 13.82
N LYS A 29 -14.91 -1.31 13.49
CA LYS A 29 -15.10 -2.38 14.47
C LYS A 29 -13.84 -3.22 14.60
N LYS A 30 -13.70 -3.94 15.71
CA LYS A 30 -12.64 -4.94 15.85
C LYS A 30 -12.88 -6.08 14.84
N GLY A 31 -11.83 -6.48 14.10
CA GLY A 31 -11.91 -7.48 13.04
C GLY A 31 -12.13 -6.85 11.66
N LEU A 32 -12.97 -7.47 10.83
CA LEU A 32 -13.09 -7.14 9.40
C LEU A 32 -13.90 -5.86 9.15
N ASN A 33 -13.29 -4.89 8.47
CA ASN A 33 -13.92 -3.63 8.06
C ASN A 33 -13.80 -3.45 6.55
N LYS A 34 -14.93 -3.23 5.87
CA LYS A 34 -14.91 -2.97 4.43
C LYS A 34 -14.70 -1.48 4.16
N LEU A 35 -13.53 -1.14 3.65
CA LEU A 35 -13.09 0.24 3.45
C LEU A 35 -12.89 0.57 1.96
N PRO A 36 -13.15 1.82 1.53
CA PRO A 36 -12.65 2.34 0.26
C PRO A 36 -11.13 2.24 0.19
N LEU A 37 -10.63 2.11 -1.04
CA LEU A 37 -9.20 2.07 -1.29
C LEU A 37 -8.63 3.50 -1.17
N THR A 38 -7.43 3.63 -0.63
CA THR A 38 -6.68 4.89 -0.61
C THR A 38 -5.95 5.09 -1.95
N GLN A 39 -5.94 6.31 -2.48
CA GLN A 39 -5.21 6.73 -3.68
C GLN A 39 -4.44 8.04 -3.41
N ASP A 40 -3.43 8.36 -4.20
CA ASP A 40 -2.81 9.71 -4.23
C ASP A 40 -2.46 10.33 -2.85
N GLY A 41 -1.91 9.51 -1.93
CA GLY A 41 -1.54 9.95 -0.59
C GLY A 41 -2.71 10.12 0.40
N GLU A 42 -3.91 9.67 0.05
CA GLU A 42 -5.03 9.52 0.97
C GLU A 42 -4.72 8.49 2.06
N TYR A 43 -5.27 8.72 3.25
CA TYR A 43 -5.07 7.85 4.40
C TYR A 43 -6.26 7.88 5.34
N TYR A 44 -6.35 6.85 6.16
CA TYR A 44 -7.27 6.82 7.29
C TYR A 44 -6.50 7.08 8.57
N GLU A 45 -7.11 7.85 9.48
CA GLU A 45 -6.60 8.08 10.82
C GLU A 45 -7.68 7.71 11.83
N ASP A 46 -7.37 6.76 12.70
CA ASP A 46 -8.28 6.34 13.77
C ASP A 46 -8.25 7.29 14.98
N SER A 47 -9.19 7.10 15.91
CA SER A 47 -9.29 7.93 17.12
C SER A 47 -8.08 7.80 18.07
N PHE A 48 -7.25 6.77 17.87
CA PHE A 48 -5.99 6.56 18.59
C PHE A 48 -4.78 7.18 17.87
N LYS A 49 -5.02 7.92 16.78
CA LYS A 49 -4.00 8.52 15.91
C LYS A 49 -3.13 7.51 15.16
N ASN A 50 -3.61 6.28 14.98
CA ASN A 50 -2.96 5.36 14.05
C ASN A 50 -3.35 5.75 12.62
N VAL A 51 -2.34 6.00 11.79
CA VAL A 51 -2.50 6.22 10.36
C VAL A 51 -2.37 4.90 9.63
N PHE A 52 -3.26 4.64 8.67
CA PHE A 52 -3.24 3.44 7.85
C PHE A 52 -3.80 3.67 6.45
N PHE A 53 -3.43 2.78 5.54
CA PHE A 53 -3.68 2.85 4.11
C PHE A 53 -4.38 1.58 3.64
N VAL A 54 -5.26 1.71 2.65
CA VAL A 54 -6.07 0.58 2.15
C VAL A 54 -5.72 0.35 0.68
N TYR A 55 -4.72 -0.49 0.45
CA TYR A 55 -4.22 -0.81 -0.88
C TYR A 55 -5.13 -1.79 -1.63
N LYS A 56 -5.07 -1.73 -2.97
CA LYS A 56 -5.63 -2.79 -3.83
C LYS A 56 -4.92 -4.10 -3.54
N GLY A 57 -5.57 -5.21 -3.90
CA GLY A 57 -5.05 -6.55 -3.73
C GLY A 57 -6.12 -7.53 -3.28
N GLU A 58 -5.74 -8.80 -3.25
CA GLU A 58 -6.61 -9.91 -2.90
C GLU A 58 -6.55 -10.22 -1.39
N GLY A 59 -7.60 -10.86 -0.89
CA GLY A 59 -7.71 -11.24 0.51
C GLY A 59 -7.90 -10.08 1.50
N ILE A 60 -7.87 -10.44 2.78
CA ILE A 60 -8.06 -9.54 3.91
C ILE A 60 -6.74 -8.83 4.21
N LEU A 61 -6.75 -7.51 4.20
CA LEU A 61 -5.59 -6.69 4.55
C LEU A 61 -5.35 -6.73 6.06
N ASP A 62 -4.17 -7.16 6.47
CA ASP A 62 -3.73 -7.08 7.86
C ASP A 62 -3.37 -5.64 8.23
N PHE A 63 -3.81 -5.17 9.40
CA PHE A 63 -3.55 -3.80 9.84
C PHE A 63 -2.06 -3.47 9.94
N SER A 64 -1.21 -4.44 10.26
CA SER A 64 0.24 -4.24 10.33
C SER A 64 0.83 -3.83 8.97
N ASP A 65 0.34 -4.43 7.89
CA ASP A 65 0.80 -4.13 6.52
C ASP A 65 0.18 -2.82 6.00
N ALA A 66 -0.96 -2.43 6.56
CA ALA A 66 -1.65 -1.18 6.24
C ALA A 66 -0.99 0.07 6.87
N LYS A 67 -0.04 -0.07 7.80
CA LYS A 67 0.57 1.08 8.50
C LYS A 67 1.55 1.88 7.66
N LYS A 68 2.20 1.23 6.70
CA LYS A 68 3.26 1.84 5.90
C LYS A 68 2.66 2.49 4.66
N ALA A 69 3.15 3.68 4.33
CA ALA A 69 2.76 4.42 3.14
C ALA A 69 3.61 3.96 1.94
N TYR A 70 3.01 3.14 1.07
CA TYR A 70 3.61 2.69 -0.17
C TYR A 70 3.05 3.53 -1.32
N ASP A 71 3.93 4.25 -1.99
CA ASP A 71 3.61 4.95 -3.23
C ASP A 71 4.81 4.81 -4.17
N PHE A 72 4.59 4.21 -5.34
CA PHE A 72 5.63 4.04 -6.35
C PHE A 72 5.43 4.96 -7.54
N SER A 73 4.56 5.98 -7.43
CA SER A 73 4.23 6.89 -8.52
C SER A 73 5.45 7.70 -8.98
N THR A 74 6.43 7.87 -8.09
CA THR A 74 7.69 8.58 -8.35
C THR A 74 8.87 7.66 -8.66
N LEU A 75 8.69 6.33 -8.62
CA LEU A 75 9.75 5.35 -8.90
C LEU A 75 9.90 5.17 -10.42
N PRO A 76 11.00 5.63 -11.04
CA PRO A 76 11.20 5.51 -12.47
C PRO A 76 11.52 4.06 -12.85
N PHE A 77 10.84 3.51 -13.86
CA PHE A 77 11.07 2.14 -14.31
C PHE A 77 12.54 1.88 -14.67
N LEU A 78 13.20 2.76 -15.43
CA LEU A 78 14.61 2.59 -15.82
C LEU A 78 15.55 2.50 -14.61
N VAL A 79 15.25 3.23 -13.53
CA VAL A 79 16.04 3.17 -12.29
C VAL A 79 15.82 1.83 -11.58
N LEU A 80 14.56 1.38 -11.51
CA LEU A 80 14.21 0.09 -10.95
C LEU A 80 14.85 -1.07 -11.73
N ASP A 81 14.70 -1.09 -13.05
CA ASP A 81 15.25 -2.11 -13.94
C ASP A 81 16.79 -2.18 -13.84
N TYR A 82 17.46 -1.03 -13.95
CA TYR A 82 18.92 -0.96 -13.79
C TYR A 82 19.37 -1.46 -12.41
N ALA A 83 18.68 -1.06 -11.34
CA ALA A 83 19.02 -1.47 -9.97
C ALA A 83 18.85 -2.97 -9.76
N LEU A 84 17.80 -3.58 -10.33
CA LEU A 84 17.56 -5.02 -10.25
C LEU A 84 18.58 -5.82 -11.05
N LEU A 85 18.93 -5.35 -12.26
CA LEU A 85 19.90 -6.00 -13.15
C LEU A 85 21.33 -5.96 -12.57
N ASN A 86 21.76 -4.79 -12.08
CA ASN A 86 23.14 -4.59 -11.62
C ASN A 86 23.31 -4.86 -10.11
N LYS A 87 22.20 -5.04 -9.37
CA LYS A 87 22.18 -5.11 -7.89
C LYS A 87 22.82 -3.89 -7.24
N GLU A 88 22.78 -2.75 -7.93
CA GLU A 88 23.30 -1.46 -7.48
C GLU A 88 22.15 -0.55 -7.03
N ASN A 89 22.42 0.42 -6.15
CA ASN A 89 21.43 1.38 -5.67
C ASN A 89 20.17 0.76 -5.02
N LEU A 90 20.24 -0.51 -4.60
CA LEU A 90 19.23 -1.16 -3.76
C LEU A 90 19.05 -0.48 -2.40
N GLU A 91 19.86 0.53 -2.09
CA GLU A 91 19.70 1.34 -0.89
C GLU A 91 18.62 2.40 -1.01
N ASP A 92 18.18 2.70 -2.24
CA ASP A 92 17.07 3.62 -2.48
C ASP A 92 15.81 3.13 -1.77
N ARG A 93 15.17 4.06 -1.07
CA ARG A 93 14.02 3.76 -0.22
C ARG A 93 12.88 3.17 -1.03
N LEU A 94 12.57 3.71 -2.21
CA LEU A 94 11.46 3.26 -3.04
C LEU A 94 11.70 1.86 -3.59
N ILE A 95 12.94 1.54 -3.97
CA ILE A 95 13.31 0.21 -4.47
C ILE A 95 13.19 -0.82 -3.34
N LYS A 96 13.68 -0.51 -2.13
CA LYS A 96 13.49 -1.37 -0.96
C LYS A 96 12.02 -1.59 -0.64
N GLU A 97 11.23 -0.52 -0.65
CA GLU A 97 9.79 -0.60 -0.41
C GLU A 97 9.08 -1.43 -1.49
N PHE A 98 9.50 -1.32 -2.75
CA PHE A 98 8.98 -2.12 -3.86
C PHE A 98 9.28 -3.61 -3.68
N LEU A 99 10.53 -3.95 -3.36
CA LEU A 99 10.96 -5.33 -3.10
C LEU A 99 10.25 -5.93 -1.88
N GLU A 100 10.04 -5.14 -0.82
CA GLU A 100 9.30 -5.57 0.37
C GLU A 100 7.85 -5.92 0.04
N VAL A 101 7.15 -5.08 -0.73
CA VAL A 101 5.79 -5.39 -1.22
C VAL A 101 5.78 -6.67 -2.05
N TYR A 102 6.78 -6.84 -2.91
CA TYR A 102 6.96 -8.03 -3.73
C TYR A 102 7.13 -9.29 -2.88
N GLU A 103 7.99 -9.25 -1.86
CA GLU A 103 8.22 -10.36 -0.93
C GLU A 103 6.95 -10.73 -0.16
N ILE A 104 6.20 -9.74 0.33
CA ILE A 104 4.92 -9.96 1.01
C ILE A 104 3.93 -10.65 0.06
N ASN A 105 3.83 -10.20 -1.20
CA ASN A 105 2.96 -10.80 -2.20
C ASN A 105 3.33 -12.26 -2.48
N ILE A 106 4.64 -12.55 -2.64
CA ILE A 106 5.14 -13.91 -2.82
C ILE A 106 4.81 -14.79 -1.62
N ASN A 107 5.01 -14.30 -0.39
CA ASN A 107 4.72 -15.04 0.84
C ASN A 107 3.23 -15.39 0.96
N LYS A 108 2.35 -14.48 0.59
CA LYS A 108 0.90 -14.70 0.57
C LYS A 108 0.45 -15.59 -0.60
N GLY A 109 1.24 -15.66 -1.68
CA GLY A 109 1.00 -16.50 -2.85
C GLY A 109 0.03 -15.91 -3.89
N PHE A 110 -0.30 -14.63 -3.76
CA PHE A 110 -1.19 -13.86 -4.66
C PHE A 110 -0.88 -12.37 -4.54
N VAL A 111 -1.51 -11.53 -5.38
CA VAL A 111 -1.29 -10.07 -5.35
C VAL A 111 -1.98 -9.46 -4.12
N TYR A 112 -1.33 -9.59 -2.96
CA TYR A 112 -1.86 -9.18 -1.67
C TYR A 112 -1.78 -7.65 -1.48
N LEU A 113 -0.70 -7.00 -1.87
CA LEU A 113 -0.53 -5.55 -1.83
C LEU A 113 -0.25 -5.07 -3.25
N ALA A 114 -1.14 -4.22 -3.75
CA ALA A 114 -0.95 -3.47 -4.99
C ALA A 114 -1.09 -1.97 -4.71
N PRO A 115 -0.04 -1.32 -4.18
CA PRO A 115 0.03 0.13 -4.06
C PRO A 115 0.02 0.83 -5.42
N THR A 116 -0.10 2.15 -5.42
CA THR A 116 -0.09 2.96 -6.65
C THR A 116 1.17 2.69 -7.47
N ASN A 117 1.01 2.56 -8.79
CA ASN A 117 2.05 2.28 -9.78
C ASN A 117 2.78 0.92 -9.61
N PHE A 118 2.44 0.08 -8.62
CA PHE A 118 3.09 -1.22 -8.42
C PHE A 118 2.85 -2.18 -9.60
N LEU A 119 1.58 -2.37 -9.99
CA LEU A 119 1.21 -3.30 -11.07
C LEU A 119 1.73 -2.86 -12.44
N GLU A 120 1.87 -1.56 -12.66
CA GLU A 120 2.42 -1.02 -13.91
C GLU A 120 3.92 -1.33 -14.01
N LEU A 121 4.67 -1.13 -12.92
CA LEU A 121 6.08 -1.49 -12.84
C LEU A 121 6.29 -2.99 -12.96
N ASP A 122 5.46 -3.80 -12.28
CA ASP A 122 5.44 -5.26 -12.37
C ASP A 122 5.23 -5.76 -13.81
N LEU A 123 4.25 -5.19 -14.51
CA LEU A 123 3.98 -5.51 -15.91
C LEU A 123 5.18 -5.17 -16.80
N LYS A 124 5.77 -3.99 -16.62
CA LYS A 124 6.96 -3.57 -17.39
C LYS A 124 8.17 -4.48 -17.13
N LEU A 125 8.37 -4.91 -15.89
CA LEU A 125 9.46 -5.83 -15.53
C LEU A 125 9.25 -7.24 -16.15
N THR A 126 8.01 -7.69 -16.25
CA THR A 126 7.70 -9.04 -16.76
C THR A 126 7.61 -9.09 -18.28
N GLN A 127 7.12 -8.04 -18.93
CA GLN A 127 6.94 -7.97 -20.39
C GLN A 127 8.12 -7.30 -21.11
N GLY A 128 8.97 -6.56 -20.38
CA GLY A 128 9.96 -5.65 -20.97
C GLY A 128 9.30 -4.36 -21.46
N GLU A 129 10.04 -3.24 -21.47
CA GLU A 129 9.64 -2.09 -22.29
C GLU A 129 9.97 -2.41 -23.76
N GLU A 130 8.96 -2.41 -24.64
CA GLU A 130 9.18 -2.29 -26.10
C GLU A 130 9.69 -0.88 -26.46
#